data_AF-A0A2S9A8B4-F1
#
_entry.id   AF-A0A2S9A8B4-F1
#
_cell.length_a   1.000
_cell.length_b   1.000
_cell.length_c   1.000
_cell.angle_alpha   90.00
_cell.angle_beta   90.00
_cell.angle_gamma   90.00
#
_symmetry.space_group_name_H-M   'P 1'
#
loop_
_entity.id
_entity.type
_entity.pdbx_description
1 polymer ?
#
loop_
_entity_poly.entity_id
_entity_poly.type
_entity_poly.pdbx_seq_one_letter_code
_entity_poly.pdbx_strand_id
1 'polypeptide(L)'
;SADEYGDFTASGLVEICVGATKSAFASDVQFDTTGSRIERRNVDPEWLVLVPAQTAGFAGEAQCTIGGSPTSPDIGLSSASIERLPEEQIQKLIDGKNEGGDR
;
A
#
# COMPACT_ATOMS: atom_id res chain seq x y z
N SER A 1 13.41 12.15 -14.37
CA SER A 1 13.18 10.69 -14.33
C SER A 1 11.77 10.48 -13.79
N ALA A 2 10.79 10.40 -14.69
CA ALA A 2 9.36 10.29 -14.39
C ALA A 2 8.82 8.91 -14.80
N ASP A 3 9.68 7.88 -14.80
CA ASP A 3 9.44 6.66 -15.59
C ASP A 3 9.27 5.38 -14.75
N GLU A 4 9.47 5.42 -13.43
CA GLU A 4 9.32 4.21 -12.60
C GLU A 4 7.97 4.13 -11.88
N TYR A 5 7.37 5.28 -11.53
CA TYR A 5 6.13 5.37 -10.75
C TYR A 5 5.08 6.29 -11.38
N GLY A 6 5.12 6.45 -12.71
CA GLY A 6 4.31 7.44 -13.41
C GLY A 6 4.62 8.86 -12.92
N ASP A 7 3.58 9.64 -12.62
CA ASP A 7 3.73 10.99 -12.07
C ASP A 7 4.13 11.01 -10.58
N PHE A 8 4.09 9.86 -9.89
CA PHE A 8 4.44 9.76 -8.48
C PHE A 8 5.95 9.62 -8.24
N THR A 9 6.34 9.86 -6.99
CA THR A 9 7.62 9.42 -6.45
C THR A 9 7.40 8.19 -5.56
N ALA A 10 8.41 7.34 -5.41
CA ALA A 10 8.34 6.20 -4.48
C ALA A 10 7.95 6.64 -3.07
N SER A 11 8.61 7.70 -2.55
CA SER A 11 8.30 8.27 -1.25
C SER A 11 6.88 8.82 -1.18
N GLY A 12 6.39 9.46 -2.24
CA GLY A 12 5.02 9.96 -2.31
C GLY A 12 3.98 8.85 -2.22
N LEU A 13 4.17 7.74 -2.95
CA LEU A 13 3.29 6.55 -2.86
C LEU A 13 3.25 5.97 -1.44
N VAL A 14 4.41 5.87 -0.78
CA VAL A 14 4.52 5.39 0.60
C VAL A 14 3.83 6.33 1.58
N GLU A 15 4.05 7.64 1.48
CA GLU A 15 3.42 8.64 2.35
C GLU A 15 1.90 8.66 2.22
N ILE A 16 1.38 8.55 0.98
CA ILE A 16 -0.05 8.43 0.73
C ILE A 16 -0.60 7.17 1.41
N CYS A 17 0.07 6.03 1.26
CA CYS A 17 -0.39 4.77 1.87
C CYS A 17 -0.38 4.81 3.40
N VAL A 18 0.69 5.34 3.99
CA VAL A 18 0.78 5.53 5.45
C VAL A 18 -0.33 6.47 5.92
N GLY A 19 -0.55 7.60 5.24
CA GLY A 19 -1.61 8.55 5.58
C GLY A 19 -3.00 7.91 5.55
N ALA A 20 -3.27 7.07 4.55
CA ALA A 20 -4.55 6.40 4.35
C ALA A 20 -4.83 5.28 5.37
N THR A 21 -3.77 4.65 5.91
CA THR A 21 -3.90 3.47 6.80
C THR A 21 -3.61 3.77 8.26
N LYS A 22 -2.94 4.88 8.58
CA LYS A 22 -2.52 5.24 9.95
C LYS A 22 -3.65 5.19 10.98
N SER A 23 -4.87 5.59 10.61
CA SER A 23 -6.02 5.56 11.51
C SER A 23 -6.54 4.16 11.83
N ALA A 24 -6.18 3.15 11.04
CA ALA A 24 -6.54 1.76 11.27
C ALA A 24 -5.54 1.02 12.19
N PHE A 25 -4.36 1.59 12.43
CA PHE A 25 -3.39 1.09 13.40
C PHE A 25 -3.57 1.75 14.78
N ALA A 26 -3.00 1.14 15.83
CA ALA A 26 -2.94 1.79 17.14
C ALA A 26 -1.98 2.99 17.12
N SER A 27 -2.14 3.89 18.09
CA SER A 27 -1.45 5.18 18.11
C SER A 27 0.07 5.09 18.25
N ASP A 28 0.60 3.95 18.66
CA ASP A 28 2.03 3.68 18.82
C ASP A 28 2.71 3.17 17.53
N VAL A 29 1.95 2.99 16.44
CA VAL A 29 2.45 2.40 15.20
C VAL A 29 3.71 3.09 14.66
N GLN A 30 4.69 2.28 14.26
CA GLN A 30 5.90 2.70 13.58
C GLN A 30 5.91 2.10 12.17
N PHE A 31 5.95 2.94 11.14
CA PHE A 31 6.02 2.49 9.75
C PHE A 31 7.48 2.44 9.29
N ASP A 32 7.89 1.33 8.68
CA ASP A 32 9.19 1.19 8.03
C ASP A 32 9.06 1.56 6.55
N THR A 33 9.25 2.85 6.26
CA THR A 33 9.19 3.38 4.89
C THR A 33 10.40 3.01 4.05
N THR A 34 11.49 2.51 4.64
CA THR A 34 12.68 2.08 3.90
C THR A 34 12.55 0.62 3.45
N GLY A 35 11.86 -0.20 4.24
CA GLY A 35 11.47 -1.57 3.89
C GLY A 35 10.21 -1.68 3.03
N SER A 36 9.67 -0.55 2.53
CA SER A 36 8.45 -0.55 1.71
C SER A 36 8.67 -1.24 0.36
N ARG A 37 7.63 -1.93 -0.12
CA ARG A 37 7.59 -2.54 -1.44
C ARG A 37 6.52 -1.85 -2.28
N ILE A 38 6.90 -1.45 -3.50
CA ILE A 38 6.02 -0.83 -4.47
C ILE A 38 6.03 -1.68 -5.72
N GLU A 39 4.86 -2.12 -6.16
CA GLU A 39 4.68 -2.97 -7.33
C GLU A 39 3.70 -2.33 -8.30
N ARG A 40 3.98 -2.42 -9.60
CA ARG A 40 3.03 -2.00 -10.62
C ARG A 40 1.97 -3.09 -10.81
N ARG A 41 0.72 -2.69 -10.89
CA ARG A 41 -0.44 -3.56 -11.07
C ARG A 41 -0.85 -3.63 -12.54
N ASN A 42 -1.53 -4.71 -12.89
CA ASN A 42 -2.11 -4.94 -14.23
C ASN A 42 -3.51 -4.33 -14.39
N VAL A 43 -4.03 -3.73 -13.32
CA VAL A 43 -5.36 -3.10 -13.23
C VAL A 43 -5.24 -1.76 -12.51
N ASP A 44 -6.28 -0.94 -12.61
CA ASP A 44 -6.43 0.28 -11.82
C ASP A 44 -6.96 -0.02 -10.40
N PRO A 45 -6.51 0.70 -9.36
CA PRO A 45 -5.41 1.67 -9.37
C PRO A 45 -4.04 1.03 -9.64
N GLU A 46 -3.16 1.71 -10.37
CA GLU A 46 -1.95 1.12 -11.00
C GLU A 46 -0.80 0.74 -10.05
N TRP A 47 -0.76 1.23 -8.81
CA TRP A 47 0.32 0.96 -7.86
C TRP A 47 -0.19 0.15 -6.67
N LEU A 48 0.50 -0.93 -6.32
CA LEU A 48 0.37 -1.61 -5.03
C LEU A 48 1.50 -1.12 -4.13
N VAL A 49 1.18 -0.64 -2.94
CA VAL A 49 2.13 -0.17 -1.95
C VAL A 49 1.96 -0.99 -0.68
N LEU A 50 3.05 -1.60 -0.24
CA LEU A 50 3.14 -2.40 0.98
C LEU A 50 4.17 -1.75 1.90
N VAL A 51 3.74 -1.27 3.06
CA VAL A 51 4.62 -0.60 4.04
C VAL A 51 4.62 -1.42 5.32
N PRO A 52 5.74 -2.08 5.67
CA PRO A 52 5.82 -2.79 6.95
C PRO A 52 5.58 -1.83 8.11
N ALA A 53 4.88 -2.31 9.13
CA ALA A 53 4.57 -1.54 10.32
C ALA A 53 4.85 -2.36 11.58
N GLN A 54 5.04 -1.70 12.71
CA GLN A 54 5.08 -2.32 14.03
C GLN A 54 4.14 -1.59 14.97
N THR A 55 3.26 -2.31 15.64
CA THR A 55 2.29 -1.74 16.60
C THR A 55 2.03 -2.73 17.72
N ALA A 56 2.00 -2.27 18.98
CA ALA A 56 1.74 -3.10 20.15
C ALA A 56 2.63 -4.36 20.26
N GLY A 57 3.85 -4.30 19.72
CA GLY A 57 4.80 -5.44 19.69
C GLY A 57 4.52 -6.47 18.59
N PHE A 58 3.55 -6.24 17.70
CA PHE A 58 3.25 -7.06 16.54
C PHE A 58 3.81 -6.41 15.26
N ALA A 59 4.30 -7.25 14.34
CA ALA A 59 4.62 -6.81 12.99
C ALA A 59 3.33 -6.76 12.17
N GLY A 60 3.10 -5.67 11.46
CA GLY A 60 1.98 -5.50 10.55
C GLY A 60 2.43 -4.98 9.18
N GLU A 61 1.47 -4.66 8.34
CA GLU A 61 1.69 -4.15 6.99
C GLU A 61 0.53 -3.26 6.58
N ALA A 62 0.83 -2.03 6.16
CA ALA A 62 -0.11 -1.17 5.46
C ALA A 62 -0.12 -1.57 3.99
N GLN A 63 -1.31 -1.74 3.43
CA GLN A 63 -1.52 -2.22 2.07
C GLN A 63 -2.43 -1.23 1.36
N CYS A 64 -1.95 -0.62 0.28
CA CYS A 64 -2.74 0.34 -0.48
C CYS A 64 -2.65 0.09 -1.97
N THR A 65 -3.74 0.32 -2.69
CA THR A 65 -3.69 0.50 -4.13
C THR A 65 -3.91 1.96 -4.48
N ILE A 66 -3.00 2.54 -5.27
CA ILE A 66 -2.92 3.97 -5.55
C ILE A 66 -2.82 4.21 -7.06
N GLY A 67 -3.59 5.16 -7.55
CA GLY A 67 -3.58 5.62 -8.95
C GLY A 67 -3.88 7.11 -9.02
N GLY A 68 -4.26 7.59 -10.21
CA GLY A 68 -4.53 9.02 -10.41
C GLY A 68 -3.25 9.85 -10.48
N SER A 69 -3.14 10.90 -9.66
CA SER A 69 -1.98 11.81 -9.69
C SER A 69 -1.51 12.19 -8.29
N PRO A 70 -0.26 12.67 -8.10
CA PRO A 70 0.25 13.06 -6.78
C PRO A 70 -0.59 14.15 -6.08
N THR A 71 -1.21 15.04 -6.85
CA THR A 71 -2.05 16.13 -6.33
C THR A 71 -3.52 15.73 -6.14
N SER A 72 -3.93 14.59 -6.69
CA SER A 72 -5.27 14.03 -6.56
C SER A 72 -5.18 12.51 -6.65
N PRO A 73 -4.67 11.84 -5.59
CA PRO A 73 -4.46 10.41 -5.59
C PRO A 73 -5.80 9.67 -5.49
N ASP A 74 -5.95 8.62 -6.30
CA ASP A 74 -7.07 7.70 -6.24
C ASP A 74 -6.66 6.48 -5.41
N ILE A 75 -7.31 6.26 -4.26
CA ILE A 75 -7.00 5.16 -3.36
C ILE A 75 -8.13 4.13 -3.48
N GLY A 76 -7.81 2.94 -3.98
CA GLY A 76 -8.76 1.85 -4.11
C GLY A 76 -8.84 1.04 -2.80
N LEU A 77 -7.84 0.18 -2.60
CA LEU A 77 -7.63 -0.57 -1.36
C LEU A 77 -6.83 0.29 -0.38
N SER A 78 -7.25 0.31 0.88
CA SER A 78 -6.46 0.80 2.01
C SER A 78 -6.75 -0.10 3.20
N SER A 79 -5.77 -0.91 3.60
CA SER A 79 -5.93 -1.92 4.65
C SER A 79 -4.72 -1.93 5.57
N ALA A 80 -4.97 -2.13 6.86
CA ALA A 80 -3.97 -2.38 7.88
C ALA A 80 -4.06 -3.84 8.29
N SER A 81 -2.98 -4.60 8.10
CA SER A 81 -2.90 -6.00 8.54
C SER A 81 -1.90 -6.16 9.66
N ILE A 82 -2.17 -7.13 10.55
CA ILE A 82 -1.28 -7.54 11.65
C ILE A 82 -0.28 -8.61 11.23
N GLU A 83 -0.20 -8.90 9.94
CA GLU A 83 0.74 -9.83 9.32
C GLU A 83 1.09 -9.30 7.91
N ARG A 84 2.27 -9.67 7.40
CA ARG A 84 2.66 -9.36 6.03
C ARG A 84 1.95 -10.29 5.05
N LEU A 85 1.63 -9.78 3.86
CA LEU A 85 1.05 -10.62 2.82
C LEU A 85 2.07 -11.64 2.32
N PRO A 86 1.67 -12.91 2.11
CA PRO A 86 2.49 -13.86 1.39
C PRO A 86 2.58 -13.47 -0.09
N GLU A 87 3.70 -13.80 -0.75
CA GLU A 87 3.96 -13.46 -2.17
C GLU A 87 2.80 -13.85 -3.11
N GLU A 88 2.15 -14.99 -2.88
CA GLU A 88 1.00 -15.42 -3.70
C GLU A 88 -0.17 -14.42 -3.63
N GLN A 89 -0.43 -13.83 -2.47
CA GLN A 89 -1.49 -12.84 -2.31
C GLN A 89 -1.09 -11.48 -2.90
N ILE A 90 0.18 -11.10 -2.79
CA ILE A 90 0.73 -9.91 -3.44
C ILE A 90 0.53 -10.03 -4.96
N GLN A 91 0.87 -11.18 -5.55
CA GLN A 91 0.67 -11.41 -6.99
C GLN A 91 -0.81 -11.34 -7.39
N LYS A 92 -1.73 -11.87 -6.56
CA LYS A 92 -3.17 -11.74 -6.81
C LYS A 92 -3.60 -10.26 -6.82
N LEU A 93 -3.14 -9.45 -5.88
CA LEU A 93 -3.45 -8.02 -5.84
C LEU A 93 -2.87 -7.27 -7.05
N ILE A 94 -1.65 -7.62 -7.48
CA ILE A 94 -1.05 -7.11 -8.72
C ILE A 94 -1.94 -7.41 -9.94
N ASP A 95 -2.50 -8.62 -10.00
CA ASP A 95 -3.41 -9.05 -11.07
C ASP A 95 -4.85 -8.53 -10.93
N GLY A 96 -5.16 -7.72 -9.91
CA GLY A 96 -6.53 -7.22 -9.68
C GLY A 96 -7.50 -8.27 -9.12
N LYS A 97 -6.97 -9.33 -8.50
CA LYS A 97 -7.76 -10.42 -7.92
C LYS A 97 -7.77 -10.26 -6.40
N ASN A 98 -8.94 -10.46 -5.78
CA ASN A 98 -9.14 -10.37 -4.32
C ASN A 98 -8.93 -8.95 -3.72
N GLU A 99 -9.28 -7.88 -4.44
CA GLU A 99 -9.21 -6.50 -3.91
C GLU A 99 -10.26 -6.18 -2.84
N GLY A 100 -11.23 -7.06 -2.64
CA GLY A 100 -12.28 -6.93 -1.65
C GLY A 100 -13.30 -8.03 -1.87
N GLY A 101 -13.69 -8.70 -0.79
CA GLY A 101 -14.81 -9.62 -0.84
C GLY A 101 -16.05 -8.89 -1.36
N ASP A 102 -16.61 -9.46 -2.42
CA ASP A 102 -18.00 -9.31 -2.82
C ASP A 102 -18.87 -9.19 -1.55
N ARG A 103 -19.56 -8.07 -1.40
CA ARG A 103 -20.66 -7.91 -0.44
C ARG A 103 -21.95 -7.86 -1.20
#